data_AF-A0A1E3VMR7-F1
#
_entry.id   AF-A0A1E3VMR7-F1
#
_cell.length_a   1.000
_cell.length_b   1.000
_cell.length_c   1.000
_cell.angle_alpha   90.00
_cell.angle_beta   90.00
_cell.angle_gamma   90.00
#
_symmetry.space_group_name_H-M   'P 1'
#
loop_
_entity.id
_entity.type
_entity.pdbx_description
1 polymer ?
#
loop_
_entity_poly.entity_id
_entity_poly.type
_entity_poly.pdbx_seq_one_letter_code
_entity_poly.pdbx_strand_id
1 'polypeptide(L)'
;MAGVLSSFVQLVSGEPMRFGVEPKSTLSSIGGVILRVFAGPAILMRNAWRGMLIEARPKVWFGASLAVAALWSLFSGALLIDLILTL
;
A
#
# COMPACT_ATOMS: atom_id res chain seq x y z
N MET A 1 7.18 0.35 6.96
CA MET A 1 7.66 -0.11 5.64
C MET A 1 6.77 0.33 4.48
N ALA A 2 5.44 0.19 4.58
CA ALA A 2 4.51 0.53 3.48
C ALA A 2 4.73 1.92 2.84
N GLY A 3 4.91 2.96 3.68
CA GLY A 3 5.20 4.32 3.21
C GLY A 3 6.53 4.41 2.45
N VAL A 4 7.60 3.81 2.98
CA VAL A 4 8.93 3.79 2.35
C VAL A 4 8.87 3.11 0.99
N LEU A 5 8.23 1.93 0.89
CA LEU A 5 8.04 1.21 -0.37
C LEU A 5 7.23 2.02 -1.38
N SER A 6 6.13 2.63 -0.95
CA SER A 6 5.29 3.45 -1.82
C SER A 6 6.04 4.68 -2.34
N SER A 7 6.83 5.34 -1.48
CA SER A 7 7.62 6.52 -1.85
C SER A 7 8.80 6.15 -2.74
N PHE A 8 9.48 5.03 -2.48
CA PHE A 8 10.57 4.55 -3.31
C PHE A 8 10.11 4.22 -4.73
N VAL A 9 8.98 3.51 -4.86
CA VAL A 9 8.45 3.24 -6.21
C VAL A 9 8.05 4.54 -6.89
N GLN A 10 7.38 5.46 -6.19
CA GLN A 10 7.05 6.77 -6.78
C GLN A 10 8.29 7.54 -7.25
N LEU A 11 9.39 7.47 -6.50
CA LEU A 11 10.66 8.10 -6.88
C LEU A 11 11.21 7.51 -8.19
N VAL A 12 11.14 6.19 -8.35
CA VAL A 12 11.65 5.50 -9.53
C VAL A 12 10.71 5.60 -10.73
N SER A 13 9.39 5.52 -10.51
CA SER A 13 8.39 5.53 -11.58
C SER A 13 7.87 6.91 -11.96
N GLY A 14 8.16 7.95 -11.18
CA GLY A 14 7.58 9.30 -11.32
C GLY A 14 6.10 9.39 -10.88
N GLU A 15 5.37 8.28 -10.96
CA GLU A 15 3.95 8.22 -10.62
C GLU A 15 3.67 7.61 -9.25
N PRO A 16 2.71 8.15 -8.49
CA PRO A 16 2.27 7.57 -7.22
C PRO A 16 1.67 6.17 -7.41
N MET A 17 2.09 5.20 -6.61
CA MET A 17 1.59 3.82 -6.69
C MET A 17 0.08 3.72 -6.44
N ARG A 18 -0.63 2.88 -7.19
CA ARG A 18 -2.08 2.66 -7.07
C ARG A 18 -2.38 1.16 -7.02
N PHE A 19 -3.57 0.78 -6.57
CA PHE A 19 -3.97 -0.64 -6.49
C PHE A 19 -4.04 -1.34 -7.86
N GLY A 20 -4.20 -0.59 -8.96
CA GLY A 20 -4.21 -1.16 -10.30
C GLY A 20 -2.85 -1.73 -10.70
N VAL A 21 -2.86 -2.86 -11.38
CA VAL A 21 -1.68 -3.50 -12.01
C VAL A 21 -1.84 -3.35 -13.52
N GLU A 22 -0.80 -2.88 -14.19
CA GLU A 22 -0.78 -2.76 -15.64
C GLU A 22 0.03 -3.94 -16.20
N PRO A 23 -0.63 -4.93 -16.83
CA PRO A 23 0.04 -6.17 -17.21
C PRO A 23 0.93 -5.94 -18.44
N LYS A 24 2.23 -5.77 -18.21
CA LYS A 24 3.25 -5.71 -19.28
C LYS A 24 3.91 -7.07 -19.53
N SER A 25 4.03 -7.90 -18.51
CA SER A 25 4.48 -9.29 -18.58
C SER A 25 4.07 -10.04 -17.32
N THR A 26 4.00 -11.38 -17.36
CA THR A 26 3.62 -12.21 -16.19
C THR A 26 4.51 -11.95 -14.98
N LEU A 27 5.83 -11.88 -15.18
CA LEU A 27 6.79 -11.64 -14.10
C LEU A 27 6.62 -10.23 -13.50
N SER A 28 6.41 -9.22 -14.35
CA SER A 28 6.15 -7.84 -13.91
C SER A 28 4.85 -7.74 -13.12
N SER A 29 3.81 -8.46 -13.53
CA SER A 29 2.53 -8.53 -12.82
C SER A 29 2.68 -9.16 -11.43
N ILE A 30 3.40 -10.28 -11.32
CA ILE A 30 3.65 -10.96 -10.03
C ILE A 30 4.40 -10.03 -9.08
N GLY A 31 5.53 -9.47 -9.52
CA GLY A 31 6.30 -8.52 -8.71
C GLY A 31 5.47 -7.29 -8.34
N GLY A 32 4.65 -6.80 -9.27
CA GLY A 32 3.73 -5.69 -9.05
C GLY A 32 2.66 -5.97 -7.98
N VAL A 33 2.13 -7.18 -7.92
CA VAL A 33 1.19 -7.61 -6.87
C VAL A 33 1.90 -7.67 -5.53
N ILE A 34 3.05 -8.36 -5.44
CA ILE A 34 3.83 -8.49 -4.20
C ILE A 34 4.12 -7.11 -3.61
N LEU A 35 4.60 -6.20 -4.45
CA LEU A 35 4.97 -4.87 -4.01
C LEU A 35 3.77 -4.07 -3.48
N ARG A 36 2.59 -4.23 -4.11
CA ARG A 36 1.33 -3.65 -3.64
C ARG A 36 0.80 -4.30 -2.36
N VAL A 37 1.10 -5.57 -2.10
CA VAL A 37 0.74 -6.21 -0.81
C VAL A 37 1.42 -5.49 0.35
N PHE A 38 2.68 -5.09 0.20
CA PHE A 38 3.40 -4.38 1.25
C PHE A 38 3.15 -2.87 1.26
N ALA A 39 2.97 -2.24 0.10
CA ALA A 39 2.66 -0.81 -0.02
C ALA A 39 1.17 -0.48 0.21
N GLY A 40 0.30 -1.49 0.18
CA GLY A 40 -1.16 -1.39 0.26
C GLY A 40 -1.68 -0.47 1.37
N PRO A 41 -1.19 -0.57 2.63
CA PRO A 41 -1.59 0.33 3.70
C PRO A 41 -1.34 1.81 3.40
N ALA A 42 -0.21 2.14 2.76
CA ALA A 42 0.13 3.50 2.39
C ALA A 42 -0.74 4.02 1.24
N ILE A 43 -1.03 3.17 0.24
CA ILE A 43 -1.94 3.50 -0.86
C ILE A 43 -3.35 3.77 -0.31
N LEU A 44 -3.85 2.89 0.57
CA LEU A 44 -5.16 3.02 1.21
C LEU A 44 -5.26 4.31 2.02
N MET A 45 -4.27 4.59 2.87
CA MET A 45 -4.24 5.84 3.67
C MET A 45 -4.20 7.09 2.83
N ARG A 46 -3.42 7.11 1.74
CA ARG A 46 -3.42 8.26 0.83
C ARG A 46 -4.78 8.47 0.16
N ASN A 47 -5.45 7.39 -0.25
CA ASN A 47 -6.77 7.47 -0.86
C ASN A 47 -7.84 7.91 0.15
N ALA A 48 -7.80 7.37 1.38
CA ALA A 48 -8.73 7.76 2.44
C ALA A 48 -8.56 9.23 2.85
N TRP A 49 -7.31 9.69 2.99
CA TRP A 49 -6.99 11.08 3.27
C TRP A 49 -7.48 12.02 2.16
N ARG A 50 -7.19 11.68 0.90
CA ARG A 50 -7.70 12.44 -0.26
C ARG A 50 -9.22 12.45 -0.32
N GLY A 51 -9.88 11.31 -0.08
CA GLY A 51 -11.34 11.22 -0.05
C GLY A 51 -11.95 12.06 1.07
N MET A 52 -11.30 12.14 2.22
CA MET A 52 -11.75 13.01 3.32
C MET A 52 -11.57 14.50 2.99
N LEU A 53 -10.42 14.89 2.43
CA LEU A 53 -10.10 16.30 2.18
C LEU A 53 -10.73 16.88 0.91
N ILE A 54 -10.66 16.14 -0.20
CA ILE A 54 -11.02 16.63 -1.54
C ILE A 54 -12.48 16.30 -1.85
N GLU A 55 -12.93 15.10 -1.47
CA GLU A 55 -14.27 14.61 -1.77
C GLU A 55 -15.24 14.78 -0.57
N ALA A 56 -14.78 15.41 0.51
CA ALA A 56 -15.55 15.64 1.75
C ALA A 56 -16.26 14.38 2.30
N ARG A 57 -15.67 13.20 2.09
CA ARG A 57 -16.26 11.94 2.53
C ARG A 57 -16.36 11.90 4.06
N PRO A 58 -17.41 11.26 4.63
CA PRO A 58 -17.57 11.15 6.07
C PRO A 58 -16.34 10.59 6.78
N LYS A 59 -15.96 11.19 7.92
CA LYS A 59 -14.78 10.79 8.72
C LYS A 59 -14.79 9.32 9.15
N VAL A 60 -15.98 8.70 9.22
CA VAL A 60 -16.13 7.27 9.50
C VAL A 60 -15.36 6.42 8.47
N TRP A 61 -15.36 6.79 7.19
CA TRP A 61 -14.61 6.08 6.14
C TRP A 61 -13.10 6.19 6.32
N PHE A 62 -12.63 7.34 6.82
CA PHE A 62 -11.24 7.52 7.17
C PHE A 62 -10.83 6.60 8.33
N GLY A 63 -11.65 6.56 9.40
CA GLY A 63 -11.43 5.67 10.54
C GLY A 63 -11.45 4.18 10.17
N ALA A 64 -12.41 3.77 9.34
CA ALA A 64 -12.48 2.39 8.83
C ALA A 64 -11.24 2.03 7.99
N SER A 65 -10.83 2.94 7.11
CA SER A 65 -9.61 2.77 6.31
C SER A 65 -8.39 2.64 7.21
N LEU A 66 -8.30 3.46 8.27
CA LEU A 66 -7.18 3.45 9.22
C LEU A 66 -7.09 2.10 9.95
N ALA A 67 -8.22 1.58 10.43
CA ALA A 67 -8.28 0.27 11.08
C ALA A 67 -7.79 -0.84 10.14
N VAL A 68 -8.26 -0.85 8.88
CA VAL A 68 -7.83 -1.82 7.87
C VAL A 68 -6.34 -1.67 7.54
N ALA A 69 -5.85 -0.44 7.36
CA ALA A 69 -4.44 -0.17 7.08
C ALA A 69 -3.53 -0.59 8.25
N ALA A 70 -3.97 -0.40 9.49
CA ALA A 70 -3.23 -0.81 10.68
C ALA A 70 -3.14 -2.33 10.78
N LEU A 71 -4.27 -3.03 10.62
CA LEU A 71 -4.32 -4.50 10.65
C LEU A 71 -3.47 -5.11 9.53
N TRP A 72 -3.58 -4.58 8.31
CA TRP A 72 -2.76 -5.01 7.18
C TRP A 72 -1.27 -4.72 7.42
N SER A 73 -0.92 -3.54 7.97
CA SER A 73 0.47 -3.22 8.32
C SER A 73 1.04 -4.19 9.36
N LEU A 74 0.23 -4.60 10.34
CA LEU A 74 0.64 -5.57 11.35
C LEU A 74 0.98 -6.93 10.70
N PHE A 75 0.10 -7.48 9.88
CA PHE A 75 0.33 -8.77 9.22
C PHE A 75 1.50 -8.73 8.25
N SER A 76 1.55 -7.71 7.39
CA SER A 76 2.66 -7.56 6.42
C SER A 76 4.01 -7.31 7.11
N GLY A 77 4.02 -6.58 8.23
CA GLY A 77 5.21 -6.39 9.05
C GLY A 77 5.66 -7.69 9.73
N ALA A 78 4.74 -8.44 10.34
CA ALA A 78 5.04 -9.71 10.97
C ALA A 78 5.61 -10.73 9.97
N LEU A 79 4.97 -10.89 8.80
CA LEU A 79 5.47 -11.74 7.72
C LEU A 79 6.88 -11.37 7.26
N LEU A 80 7.18 -10.07 7.16
CA LEU A 80 8.50 -9.61 6.75
C LEU A 80 9.57 -9.91 7.82
N ILE A 81 9.24 -9.68 9.10
CA ILE A 81 10.15 -9.98 10.20
C ILE A 81 10.43 -11.48 10.25
N ASP A 82 9.39 -12.31 10.14
CA ASP A 82 9.51 -13.77 10.10
C ASP A 82 10.39 -14.24 8.94
N LEU A 83 10.19 -13.69 7.74
CA LEU A 83 11.02 -13.98 6.57
C LEU A 83 12.49 -13.58 6.80
N ILE A 84 12.75 -12.42 7.39
CA ILE A 84 14.12 -11.94 7.68
C ILE A 84 14.82 -12.83 8.71
N LEU A 85 14.09 -13.33 9.70
CA LEU A 85 14.67 -14.15 10.77
C LEU A 85 14.86 -15.63 10.37
N THR A 86 14.11 -16.09 9.36
CA THR A 86 14.13 -17.49 8.90
C THR A 86 15.06 -17.71 7.70
N LEU A 87 15.44 -16.63 6.99
CA LEU A 87 16.47 -16.64 5.94
C LEU A 87 17.88 -16.61 6.53
#